data_AF-G8R2W5-F1
#
_entry.id   AF-G8R2W5-F1
#
_cell.length_a   1.000
_cell.length_b   1.000
_cell.length_c   1.000
_cell.angle_alpha   90.00
_cell.angle_beta   90.00
_cell.angle_gamma   90.00
#
_symmetry.space_group_name_H-M   'P 1'
#
loop_
_entity.id
_entity.type
_entity.pdbx_description
1 polymer ?
#
loop_
_entity_poly.entity_id
_entity_poly.type
_entity_poly.pdbx_seq_one_letter_code
_entity_poly.pdbx_strand_id
1 'polypeptide(L)' 'MVRTGKIKALREQNEMTQEVLADFLNVSQPTYARMESGRQKLRVEQLFLLAHVFRVKPIELIDLSNVL' A
#
# COMPACT_ATOMS: atom_id res chain seq x y z
N MET A 1 -8.33 0.62 9.30
CA MET A 1 -6.89 0.99 9.19
C MET A 1 -6.29 0.14 8.05
N VAL A 2 -5.10 0.42 7.51
CA VAL A 2 -4.48 -0.42 6.46
C VAL A 2 -3.35 -1.26 7.04
N ARG A 3 -3.13 -2.46 6.51
CA ARG A 3 -2.04 -3.37 6.91
C ARG A 3 -0.74 -2.97 6.21
N THR A 4 -0.09 -1.94 6.72
CA THR A 4 1.20 -1.42 6.21
C THR A 4 2.28 -2.50 6.10
N GLY A 5 2.39 -3.39 7.09
CA GLY A 5 3.31 -4.52 7.06
C GLY A 5 3.06 -5.49 5.88
N LYS A 6 1.79 -5.72 5.52
CA LYS A 6 1.44 -6.57 4.36
C LYS A 6 1.77 -5.87 3.04
N ILE A 7 1.53 -4.56 2.93
CA ILE A 7 1.88 -3.76 1.75
C ILE A 7 3.39 -3.83 1.50
N LYS A 8 4.20 -3.62 2.55
CA LYS A 8 5.66 -3.72 2.47
C LYS A 8 6.12 -5.12 2.02
N ALA A 9 5.57 -6.17 2.62
CA ALA A 9 5.91 -7.54 2.27
C ALA A 9 5.57 -7.86 0.81
N LEU A 10 4.39 -7.44 0.31
CA LEU A 10 4.01 -7.63 -1.09
C LEU A 10 4.92 -6.86 -2.04
N ARG A 11 5.32 -5.62 -1.70
CA ARG A 11 6.29 -4.84 -2.48
C ARG A 11 7.62 -5.61 -2.61
N GLU A 12 8.15 -6.13 -1.50
CA GLU A 12 9.42 -6.86 -1.47
C GLU A 12 9.34 -8.20 -2.20
N GLN A 13 8.23 -8.93 -2.08
CA GLN A 13 7.97 -10.18 -2.82
C GLN A 13 7.90 -9.99 -4.33
N ASN A 14 7.49 -8.81 -4.79
CA ASN A 14 7.45 -8.45 -6.21
C ASN A 14 8.73 -7.74 -6.67
N GLU A 15 9.77 -7.68 -5.82
CA GLU A 15 11.06 -7.02 -6.12
C GLU A 15 10.92 -5.54 -6.51
N MET A 16 9.86 -4.87 -6.02
CA MET A 16 9.56 -3.48 -6.36
C MET A 16 10.25 -2.52 -5.39
N THR A 17 10.81 -1.44 -5.92
CA THR A 17 11.31 -0.34 -5.09
C THR A 17 10.15 0.56 -4.63
N GLN A 18 10.40 1.39 -3.61
CA GLN A 18 9.45 2.42 -3.21
C GLN A 18 9.22 3.46 -4.32
N GLU A 19 10.21 3.71 -5.18
CA GLU A 19 10.08 4.62 -6.34
C GLU A 19 9.06 4.07 -7.34
N VAL A 20 9.18 2.77 -7.71
CA VAL A 20 8.26 2.14 -8.68
C VAL A 20 6.81 2.24 -8.22
N LEU A 21 6.53 2.02 -6.92
CA LEU A 21 5.16 2.15 -6.41
C LEU A 21 4.72 3.60 -6.24
N ALA A 22 5.64 4.52 -5.99
CA ALA A 22 5.32 5.94 -5.97
C ALA A 22 4.88 6.43 -7.35
N ASP A 23 5.59 6.02 -8.41
CA ASP A 23 5.24 6.30 -9.80
C ASP A 23 3.86 5.74 -10.16
N PHE A 24 3.60 4.47 -9.82
CA PHE A 24 2.30 3.82 -10.04
C PHE A 24 1.13 4.54 -9.35
N LEU A 25 1.40 5.13 -8.18
CA LEU A 25 0.40 5.85 -7.40
C LEU A 25 0.35 7.35 -7.69
N ASN A 26 1.18 7.82 -8.64
CA ASN A 26 1.36 9.23 -8.99
C ASN A 26 1.61 10.11 -7.75
N VAL A 27 2.59 9.72 -6.94
CA VAL A 27 3.07 10.45 -5.76
C VAL A 27 4.59 10.48 -5.73
N SER A 28 5.19 11.36 -4.93
CA SER A 28 6.63 11.31 -4.71
C SER A 28 7.03 10.10 -3.85
N GLN A 29 8.24 9.57 -4.05
CA GLN A 29 8.77 8.47 -3.23
C GLN A 29 8.70 8.72 -1.71
N PRO A 30 9.01 9.92 -1.18
CA PRO A 30 8.88 10.19 0.25
C PRO A 30 7.43 10.12 0.72
N THR A 31 6.48 10.46 -0.16
CA THR A 31 5.04 10.33 0.12
C THR A 31 4.65 8.87 0.21
N TYR A 32 5.11 8.03 -0.72
CA TYR A 32 4.93 6.58 -0.64
C TYR A 32 5.55 5.98 0.63
N ALA A 33 6.78 6.36 0.98
CA ALA A 33 7.45 5.88 2.19
C ALA A 33 6.67 6.23 3.48
N ARG A 34 6.04 7.42 3.55
CA ARG A 34 5.14 7.78 4.67
C ARG A 34 3.85 6.96 4.67
N MET A 35 3.30 6.63 3.50
CA MET A 35 2.14 5.74 3.38
C MET A 35 2.47 4.31 3.83
N GLU A 36 3.57 3.75 3.33
CA GLU A 36 4.03 2.40 3.68
C GLU A 36 4.39 2.27 5.16
N SER A 37 4.90 3.34 5.80
CA SER A 37 5.16 3.35 7.25
C SER A 37 3.93 3.67 8.11
N GLY A 38 2.78 3.98 7.51
CA GLY A 38 1.54 4.34 8.21
C GLY A 38 1.51 5.77 8.78
N ARG A 39 2.57 6.56 8.55
CA ARG A 39 2.64 7.98 8.92
C ARG A 39 1.69 8.85 8.09
N GLN A 40 1.27 8.37 6.94
CA GLN A 40 0.30 9.02 6.07
C GLN A 40 -0.79 8.02 5.65
N LYS A 41 -2.06 8.44 5.68
CA LYS A 41 -3.17 7.59 5.25
C LYS A 41 -3.14 7.37 3.74
N LEU A 42 -3.43 6.14 3.31
CA LEU A 42 -3.77 5.83 1.92
C LEU A 42 -5.18 6.34 1.60
N ARG A 43 -5.35 6.94 0.42
CA ARG A 43 -6.68 7.19 -0.15
C ARG A 43 -7.27 5.88 -0.67
N VAL A 44 -8.60 5.83 -0.80
CA VAL A 44 -9.32 4.62 -1.24
C VAL A 44 -8.85 4.19 -2.63
N GLU A 45 -8.66 5.13 -3.55
CA GLU A 45 -8.18 4.87 -4.91
C GLU A 45 -6.79 4.23 -4.91
N GLN A 46 -5.90 4.69 -4.02
CA GLN A 46 -4.54 4.14 -3.88
C GLN A 46 -4.55 2.72 -3.30
N LEU A 47 -5.50 2.42 -2.40
CA LEU A 47 -5.70 1.05 -1.91
C LEU A 47 -6.08 0.09 -3.05
N PHE A 48 -7.00 0.51 -3.93
CA PHE A 48 -7.39 -0.29 -5.09
C PHE A 48 -6.26 -0.46 -6.10
N LEU A 49 -5.47 0.59 -6.36
CA LEU A 49 -4.28 0.50 -7.21
C LEU A 49 -3.25 -0.48 -6.64
N LEU A 50 -2.94 -0.40 -5.34
CA LEU A 50 -2.02 -1.35 -4.70
C LEU A 50 -2.55 -2.78 -4.76
N ALA A 51 -3.84 -2.99 -4.51
CA ALA A 51 -4.46 -4.30 -4.61
C ALA A 51 -4.36 -4.86 -6.05
N HIS A 52 -4.56 -4.02 -7.06
CA HIS A 52 -4.40 -4.38 -8.46
C HIS A 52 -2.96 -4.77 -8.80
N VAL A 53 -1.98 -3.95 -8.41
CA VAL A 53 -0.55 -4.21 -8.63
C VAL A 53 -0.12 -5.53 -8.01
N PHE A 54 -0.54 -5.79 -6.77
CA PHE A 54 -0.18 -7.02 -6.05
C PHE A 54 -1.06 -8.23 -6.37
N ARG A 55 -2.07 -8.07 -7.23
CA ARG A 55 -3.05 -9.12 -7.60
C ARG A 55 -3.73 -9.76 -6.38
N VAL A 56 -4.07 -8.94 -5.39
CA VAL A 56 -4.79 -9.34 -4.17
C VAL A 56 -6.14 -8.64 -4.10
N LYS A 57 -7.05 -9.12 -3.25
CA LYS A 57 -8.30 -8.39 -3.01
C LYS A 57 -8.03 -7.19 -2.10
N PRO A 58 -8.66 -6.02 -2.30
CA PRO A 58 -8.47 -4.84 -1.44
C PRO A 58 -8.68 -5.13 0.06
N ILE A 59 -9.63 -6.01 0.39
CA ILE A 59 -9.92 -6.43 1.75
C ILE A 59 -8.71 -7.05 2.47
N GLU A 60 -7.79 -7.64 1.72
CA GLU A 60 -6.59 -8.24 2.29
C GLU A 60 -5.59 -7.20 2.82
N LEU A 61 -5.62 -6.00 2.26
CA LEU A 61 -4.79 -4.85 2.64
C LEU A 61 -5.41 -4.02 3.76
N ILE A 62 -6.66 -4.31 4.14
CA ILE A 62 -7.39 -3.63 5.20
C ILE A 62 -7.18 -4.36 6.53
N ASP A 63 -6.99 -3.58 7.59
CA ASP A 63 -7.05 -4.05 8.96
C ASP A 63 -8.47 -3.85 9.53
N LEU A 64 -9.15 -4.97 9.75
CA LEU A 64 -10.52 -5.08 10.23
C LEU A 64 -10.63 -5.31 11.74
N SER A 65 -9.50 -5.37 12.46
CA SER A 65 -9.47 -5.66 13.92
C SER A 65 -10.22 -4.64 14.79
N ASN A 66 -10.59 -3.48 14.25
CA ASN A 66 -11.32 -2.42 14.94
C ASN A 66 -12.74 -2.20 14.37
N VAL A 67 -13.20 -3.08 13.49
CA VAL A 67 -14.52 -2.99 12.83
C VAL A 67 -15.43 -4.16 13.27
N LEU A 68 -14.85 -5.19 13.88
CA LEU A 68 -15.49 -6.34 14.51
C LEU A 68 -15.00 -6.43 15.95
#